data_AF-A0A514MEM0-F1
#
_entry.id   AF-A0A514MEM0-F1
#
_cell.length_a   1.000
_cell.length_b   1.000
_cell.length_c   1.000
_cell.angle_alpha   90.00
_cell.angle_beta   90.00
_cell.angle_gamma   90.00
#
_symmetry.space_group_name_H-M   'P 1'
#
loop_
_entity.id
_entity.type
_entity.pdbx_description
1 polymer ?
#
loop_
_entity_poly.entity_id
_entity_poly.type
_entity_poly.pdbx_seq_one_letter_code
_entity_poly.pdbx_strand_id
1 'polypeptide(L)'
;EGGRGPAFTPPTRPRTGKAALPLKRDRTKSKRFLEIQKLRESKKEYDVPTSISLMKQMSSARFVESAEAHFRMNLDPKYNDQQLRATVNLPKGTGQTVKIAVLTQGERIDEARAAGADIVGGDDLIEQIKGGFMEFGKLIASPDMMPKVASLGKILGPRGLMP
;
A
#
# COMPACT_ATOMS: atom_id res chain seq x y z
N GLU A 1 54.97 -11.30 -2.22
CA GLU A 1 54.21 -11.78 -3.40
C GLU A 1 52.84 -12.26 -2.93
N GLY A 2 51.69 -11.98 -3.53
CA GLY A 2 51.34 -11.24 -4.72
C GLY A 2 49.83 -10.98 -4.66
N GLY A 3 49.41 -9.75 -4.96
CA GLY A 3 48.01 -9.36 -4.97
C GLY A 3 47.24 -10.04 -6.10
N ARG A 4 46.06 -10.59 -5.79
CA ARG A 4 45.08 -10.98 -6.80
C ARG A 4 44.11 -9.81 -6.98
N GLY A 5 44.29 -9.07 -8.07
CA GLY A 5 43.34 -8.03 -8.49
C GLY A 5 41.97 -8.63 -8.85
N PRO A 6 40.90 -7.82 -8.85
CA PRO A 6 39.55 -8.28 -9.19
C PRO A 6 39.47 -8.67 -10.67
N ALA A 7 38.94 -9.87 -10.93
CA ALA A 7 38.73 -10.39 -12.28
C ALA A 7 37.75 -9.51 -13.06
N PHE A 8 38.25 -8.82 -14.08
CA PHE A 8 37.48 -8.00 -15.00
C PHE A 8 36.64 -8.92 -15.91
N THR A 9 35.33 -9.02 -15.67
CA THR A 9 34.43 -9.71 -16.61
C THR A 9 34.26 -8.85 -17.86
N PRO A 10 34.51 -9.37 -19.08
CA PRO A 10 34.43 -8.57 -20.29
C PRO A 10 32.98 -8.16 -20.58
N PRO A 11 32.74 -6.96 -21.17
CA PRO A 11 31.41 -6.55 -21.59
C PRO A 11 30.90 -7.48 -22.70
N THR A 12 29.80 -8.18 -22.46
CA THR A 12 29.12 -9.02 -23.45
C THR A 12 28.76 -8.20 -24.69
N ARG A 13 29.31 -8.57 -25.85
CA ARG A 13 29.00 -7.96 -27.16
C ARG A 13 27.49 -7.93 -27.41
N PRO A 14 26.95 -6.87 -28.06
CA PRO A 14 25.54 -6.81 -28.40
C PRO A 14 25.20 -7.96 -29.35
N ARG A 15 24.21 -8.78 -28.97
CA ARG A 15 23.74 -9.90 -29.80
C ARG A 15 23.08 -9.34 -31.06
N THR A 16 23.54 -9.73 -32.24
CA THR A 16 22.95 -9.38 -33.54
C THR A 16 22.23 -10.60 -34.15
N GLY A 17 21.18 -10.35 -34.94
CA GLY A 17 20.40 -11.39 -35.64
C GLY A 17 19.34 -12.11 -34.77
N LYS A 18 19.02 -13.38 -35.08
CA LYS A 18 18.00 -14.18 -34.35
C LYS A 18 18.30 -14.33 -32.84
N ALA A 19 19.55 -14.08 -32.40
CA ALA A 19 19.96 -14.06 -31.00
C ALA A 19 19.56 -12.77 -30.24
N ALA A 20 19.16 -11.72 -30.98
CA ALA A 20 18.60 -10.47 -30.45
C ALA A 20 17.08 -10.55 -30.24
N LEU A 21 16.43 -11.59 -30.77
CA LEU A 21 15.01 -11.79 -30.58
C LEU A 21 14.76 -12.14 -29.10
N PRO A 22 13.79 -11.48 -28.43
CA PRO A 22 13.42 -11.81 -27.06
C PRO A 22 13.06 -13.30 -27.00
N LEU A 23 13.53 -13.99 -25.95
CA LEU A 23 13.24 -15.41 -25.76
C LEU A 23 11.72 -15.61 -25.77
N LYS A 24 11.23 -16.81 -26.12
CA LYS A 24 9.77 -17.09 -26.19
C LYS A 24 9.02 -16.68 -24.91
N ARG A 25 9.69 -16.76 -23.75
CA ARG A 25 9.24 -16.31 -22.42
C ARG A 25 9.19 -14.80 -22.20
N ASP A 26 9.93 -14.04 -22.99
CA ASP A 26 10.04 -12.58 -22.91
C ASP A 26 9.06 -11.89 -23.88
N ARG A 27 8.49 -12.62 -24.85
CA ARG A 27 7.46 -12.12 -25.77
C ARG A 27 6.11 -11.87 -25.08
N THR A 28 5.87 -12.47 -23.92
CA THR A 28 4.64 -12.29 -23.13
C THR A 28 4.71 -11.15 -22.13
N LYS A 29 5.87 -10.49 -22.00
CA LYS A 29 6.13 -9.45 -20.99
C LYS A 29 6.24 -8.07 -21.63
N SER A 30 5.76 -7.04 -20.92
CA SER A 30 5.87 -5.66 -21.39
C SER A 30 7.31 -5.17 -21.37
N LYS A 31 7.64 -4.19 -22.23
CA LYS A 31 8.98 -3.59 -22.31
C LYS A 31 9.44 -3.03 -20.95
N ARG A 32 8.54 -2.33 -20.26
CA ARG A 32 8.75 -1.81 -18.90
C ARG A 32 9.07 -2.92 -17.90
N PHE A 33 8.36 -4.04 -17.95
CA PHE A 33 8.62 -5.17 -17.06
C PHE A 33 10.01 -5.78 -17.31
N LEU A 34 10.43 -5.89 -18.57
CA LEU A 34 11.74 -6.42 -18.93
C LEU A 34 12.90 -5.52 -18.46
N GLU A 35 12.72 -4.20 -18.48
CA GLU A 35 13.70 -3.24 -17.94
C GLU A 35 13.87 -3.40 -16.44
N ILE A 36 12.77 -3.46 -15.69
CA ILE A 36 12.78 -3.68 -14.24
C ILE A 36 13.36 -5.05 -13.89
N GLN A 37 13.05 -6.08 -14.68
CA GLN A 37 13.57 -7.43 -14.46
C GLN A 37 15.10 -7.49 -14.56
N LYS A 38 15.74 -6.65 -15.39
CA LYS A 38 17.20 -6.60 -15.50
C LYS A 38 17.88 -6.02 -14.26
N LEU A 39 17.19 -5.18 -13.49
CA LEU A 39 17.72 -4.58 -12.27
C LEU A 39 17.87 -5.60 -11.13
N ARG A 40 17.10 -6.70 -11.16
CA ARG A 40 17.20 -7.78 -10.17
C ARG A 40 17.83 -9.04 -10.73
N GLU A 41 18.68 -9.65 -9.91
CA GLU A 41 19.09 -11.04 -10.08
C GLU A 41 18.13 -11.96 -9.31
N SER A 42 17.49 -12.91 -10.00
CA SER A 42 16.49 -13.80 -9.40
C SER A 42 17.04 -14.81 -8.38
N LYS A 43 18.34 -15.12 -8.40
CA LYS A 43 18.97 -16.15 -7.55
C LYS A 43 19.76 -15.58 -6.37
N LYS A 44 19.89 -14.26 -6.31
CA LYS A 44 20.66 -13.59 -5.26
C LYS A 44 19.74 -13.28 -4.09
N GLU A 45 20.18 -13.63 -2.89
CA GLU A 45 19.55 -13.18 -1.66
C GLU A 45 20.05 -11.77 -1.36
N TYR A 46 19.12 -10.87 -1.06
CA TYR A 46 19.41 -9.48 -0.76
C TYR A 46 19.13 -9.24 0.72
N ASP A 47 20.02 -8.49 1.37
CA ASP A 47 19.74 -7.98 2.69
C ASP A 47 18.65 -6.90 2.64
N VAL A 48 17.99 -6.64 3.78
CA VAL A 48 16.90 -5.67 3.92
C VAL A 48 17.25 -4.28 3.38
N PRO A 49 18.36 -3.61 3.77
CA PRO A 49 18.70 -2.28 3.28
C PRO A 49 18.95 -2.24 1.76
N THR A 50 19.58 -3.29 1.22
CA THR A 50 19.82 -3.42 -0.22
C THR A 50 18.50 -3.61 -0.98
N SER A 51 17.61 -4.43 -0.43
CA SER A 51 16.28 -4.69 -0.99
C SER A 51 15.42 -3.43 -1.06
N ILE A 52 15.44 -2.59 -0.01
CA ILE A 52 14.70 -1.32 0.02
C ILE A 52 15.22 -0.35 -1.05
N SER A 53 16.54 -0.24 -1.19
CA SER A 53 17.15 0.64 -2.20
C SER A 53 16.82 0.18 -3.62
N LEU A 54 16.87 -1.14 -3.85
CA LEU A 54 16.54 -1.75 -5.13
C LEU A 54 15.05 -1.57 -5.47
N MET A 55 14.16 -1.76 -4.49
CA MET A 55 12.72 -1.57 -4.65
C MET A 55 12.39 -0.14 -5.11
N LYS A 56 13.03 0.88 -4.53
CA LYS A 56 12.85 2.28 -4.95
C LYS A 56 13.30 2.54 -6.40
N GLN A 57 14.32 1.84 -6.88
CA GLN A 57 14.77 1.94 -8.28
C GLN A 57 13.82 1.22 -9.25
N MET A 58 13.06 0.22 -8.79
CA MET A 58 12.07 -0.49 -9.59
C MET A 58 10.74 0.25 -9.72
N SER A 59 10.46 1.16 -8.78
CA SER A 59 9.29 2.04 -8.82
C SER A 59 9.37 2.97 -10.03
N SER A 60 8.48 2.77 -11.00
CA SER A 60 8.49 3.49 -12.29
C SER A 60 7.15 4.14 -12.61
N ALA A 61 6.13 3.94 -11.78
CA ALA A 61 4.86 4.60 -11.93
C ALA A 61 4.94 6.08 -11.52
N ARG A 62 4.00 6.87 -12.04
CA ARG A 62 3.90 8.31 -11.78
C ARG A 62 3.16 8.65 -10.48
N PHE A 63 2.60 7.65 -9.81
CA PHE A 63 1.84 7.80 -8.57
C PHE A 63 2.60 7.13 -7.41
N VAL A 64 2.13 7.35 -6.18
CA VAL A 64 2.73 6.74 -4.98
C VAL A 64 2.45 5.23 -5.00
N GLU A 65 3.47 4.44 -5.28
CA GLU A 65 3.38 2.97 -5.30
C GLU A 65 3.27 2.40 -3.88
N SER A 66 2.59 1.26 -3.75
CA SER A 66 2.52 0.48 -2.51
C SER A 66 3.54 -0.65 -2.55
N ALA A 67 4.29 -0.80 -1.45
CA ALA A 67 5.24 -1.90 -1.29
C ALA A 67 4.54 -3.08 -0.59
N GLU A 68 4.68 -4.27 -1.17
CA GLU A 68 4.15 -5.51 -0.61
C GLU A 68 5.28 -6.48 -0.27
N ALA A 69 5.10 -7.25 0.80
CA ALA A 69 6.00 -8.31 1.21
C ALA A 69 5.25 -9.65 1.22
N HIS A 70 5.73 -10.60 0.41
CA HIS A 70 5.13 -11.93 0.33
C HIS A 70 5.98 -12.94 1.09
N PHE A 71 5.35 -13.63 2.03
CA PHE A 71 6.00 -14.67 2.83
C PHE A 71 5.38 -16.01 2.46
N ARG A 72 6.21 -16.96 2.06
CA ARG A 72 5.78 -18.35 1.87
C ARG A 72 5.88 -19.05 3.22
N MET A 73 4.73 -19.31 3.83
CA MET A 73 4.63 -20.04 5.10
C MET A 73 4.24 -21.49 4.83
N ASN A 74 4.71 -22.41 5.67
CA ASN A 74 4.39 -23.84 5.56
C ASN A 74 3.16 -24.18 6.42
N LEU A 75 2.04 -23.48 6.17
CA LEU A 75 0.76 -23.66 6.87
C LEU A 75 -0.23 -24.33 5.91
N ASP A 76 -1.04 -25.26 6.42
CA ASP A 76 -2.13 -25.88 5.68
C ASP A 76 -3.44 -25.11 5.93
N PRO A 77 -3.98 -24.39 4.93
CA PRO A 77 -5.18 -23.58 5.09
C PRO A 77 -6.46 -24.41 5.27
N LYS A 78 -6.42 -25.74 5.13
CA LYS A 78 -7.57 -26.62 5.39
C LYS A 78 -7.90 -26.72 6.87
N TYR A 79 -6.92 -26.52 7.75
CA TYR A 79 -7.05 -26.65 9.18
C TYR A 79 -7.14 -25.27 9.84
N ASN A 80 -8.19 -25.04 10.64
CA ASN A 80 -8.49 -23.72 11.22
C ASN A 80 -7.41 -23.25 12.21
N ASP A 81 -6.82 -24.18 12.96
CA ASP A 81 -5.71 -23.94 13.90
C ASP A 81 -4.42 -23.47 13.22
N GLN A 82 -4.26 -23.70 11.92
CA GLN A 82 -3.11 -23.24 11.14
C GLN A 82 -3.39 -21.91 10.40
N GLN A 83 -4.60 -21.36 10.51
CA GLN A 83 -4.92 -20.08 9.89
C GLN A 83 -4.37 -18.91 10.72
N LEU A 84 -3.46 -18.12 10.14
CA LEU A 84 -2.90 -16.94 10.77
C LEU A 84 -3.68 -15.68 10.41
N ARG A 85 -4.31 -15.04 11.40
CA ARG A 85 -4.88 -13.68 11.29
C ARG A 85 -4.35 -12.83 12.44
N ALA A 86 -3.51 -11.85 12.10
CA ALA A 86 -2.88 -10.96 13.07
C ALA A 86 -2.88 -9.52 12.56
N THR A 87 -2.86 -8.57 13.50
CA THR A 87 -2.68 -7.14 13.23
C THR A 87 -1.27 -6.74 13.65
N VAL A 88 -0.60 -5.95 12.82
CA VAL A 88 0.73 -5.42 13.13
C VAL A 88 0.69 -3.89 13.11
N ASN A 89 1.20 -3.27 14.17
CA ASN A 89 1.35 -1.83 14.24
C ASN A 89 2.70 -1.44 13.63
N LEU A 90 2.67 -0.76 12.49
CA LEU A 90 3.87 -0.27 11.84
C LEU A 90 4.40 0.98 12.59
N PRO A 91 5.67 1.01 13.02
CA PRO A 91 6.23 2.14 13.78
C PRO A 91 6.19 3.49 13.05
N LYS A 92 6.11 3.48 11.73
CA LYS A 92 5.99 4.67 10.87
C LYS A 92 4.62 4.77 10.18
N GLY A 93 3.66 3.93 10.59
CA GLY A 93 2.36 3.80 9.93
C GLY A 93 2.47 3.34 8.48
N THR A 94 1.41 3.55 7.72
CA THR A 94 1.34 3.29 6.28
C THR A 94 1.87 4.46 5.43
N GLY A 95 2.37 5.52 6.06
CA GLY A 95 2.78 6.77 5.39
C GLY A 95 1.61 7.63 4.89
N GLN A 96 0.36 7.15 4.98
CA GLN A 96 -0.82 7.95 4.71
C GLN A 96 -1.24 8.69 5.98
N THR A 97 -1.33 10.02 5.92
CA THR A 97 -1.92 10.82 6.99
C THR A 97 -3.43 10.65 6.92
N VAL A 98 -3.97 9.77 7.76
CA VAL A 98 -5.41 9.52 7.80
C VAL A 98 -6.04 10.54 8.74
N LYS A 99 -6.77 11.50 8.16
CA LYS A 99 -7.65 12.40 8.93
C LYS A 99 -8.92 11.65 9.30
N ILE A 100 -9.27 11.61 10.59
CA ILE A 100 -10.42 10.89 11.12
C ILE A 100 -11.51 11.88 11.51
N ALA A 101 -12.68 11.74 10.88
CA ALA A 101 -13.90 12.43 11.26
C ALA A 101 -14.79 11.50 12.08
N VAL A 102 -15.33 12.00 13.19
CA VAL A 102 -16.20 11.25 14.11
C VAL A 102 -17.56 11.93 14.21
N LEU A 103 -18.61 11.20 13.84
CA LEU A 103 -20.00 11.61 13.91
C LEU A 103 -20.66 11.03 15.18
N THR A 104 -20.85 11.87 16.18
CA THR A 104 -21.45 11.47 17.47
C THR A 104 -22.34 12.58 18.02
N GLN A 105 -23.15 12.27 19.02
CA GLN A 105 -24.00 13.23 19.72
C GLN A 105 -23.81 13.08 21.24
N GLY A 106 -24.09 14.17 21.97
CA GLY A 106 -24.02 14.21 23.43
C GLY A 106 -22.60 14.07 23.98
N GLU A 107 -22.47 13.35 25.11
CA GLU A 107 -21.22 13.20 25.87
C GLU A 107 -20.09 12.51 25.07
N ARG A 108 -20.44 11.72 24.05
CA ARG A 108 -19.46 11.05 23.17
C ARG A 108 -18.68 12.01 22.28
N ILE A 109 -19.14 13.25 22.12
CA ILE A 109 -18.39 14.29 21.38
C ILE A 109 -17.11 14.63 22.11
N ASP A 110 -17.19 14.82 23.43
CA ASP A 110 -16.05 15.18 24.26
C ASP A 110 -15.06 14.01 24.39
N GLU A 111 -15.58 12.78 24.50
CA GLU A 111 -14.76 11.56 24.47
C GLU A 111 -13.99 11.42 23.14
N ALA A 112 -14.65 11.65 22.00
CA ALA A 112 -14.02 11.58 20.69
C ALA A 112 -12.94 12.65 20.49
N ARG A 113 -13.17 13.86 21.02
CA ARG A 113 -12.19 14.94 20.98
C ARG A 113 -10.99 14.63 21.89
N ALA A 114 -11.24 14.08 23.08
CA ALA A 114 -10.19 13.64 24.01
C ALA A 114 -9.37 12.47 23.45
N ALA A 115 -9.99 11.58 22.67
CA ALA A 115 -9.32 10.46 22.00
C ALA A 115 -8.43 10.89 20.81
N GLY A 116 -8.44 12.18 20.42
CA GLY A 116 -7.58 12.72 19.37
C GLY A 116 -8.16 12.60 17.96
N ALA A 117 -9.49 12.59 17.81
CA ALA A 117 -10.11 12.74 16.48
C ALA A 117 -9.87 14.15 15.91
N ASP A 118 -9.55 14.24 14.62
CA ASP A 118 -9.28 15.52 13.95
C ASP A 118 -10.54 16.39 13.84
N ILE A 119 -11.68 15.75 13.56
CA ILE A 119 -12.96 16.44 13.36
C ILE A 119 -14.03 15.66 14.11
N VAL A 120 -14.77 16.33 14.99
CA VAL A 120 -15.89 15.74 15.72
C VAL A 120 -17.11 16.63 15.53
N GLY A 121 -18.25 16.03 15.18
CA GLY A 121 -19.49 16.77 15.04
C GLY A 121 -20.73 15.89 15.02
N GLY A 122 -21.90 16.52 15.11
CA GLY A 122 -23.20 15.87 15.05
C GLY A 122 -23.89 16.16 13.72
N ASP A 123 -25.07 16.78 13.81
CA ASP A 123 -25.88 17.14 12.64
C ASP A 123 -25.22 18.22 11.76
N ASP A 124 -24.50 19.16 12.37
CA ASP A 124 -23.82 20.25 11.66
C ASP A 124 -22.75 19.72 10.68
N LEU A 125 -22.03 18.66 11.08
CA LEU A 125 -21.02 18.03 10.22
C LEU A 125 -21.69 17.29 9.06
N ILE A 126 -22.87 16.70 9.28
CA ILE A 126 -23.65 16.05 8.22
C ILE A 126 -24.06 17.07 7.16
N GLU A 127 -24.50 18.26 7.56
CA GLU A 127 -24.84 19.34 6.63
C GLU A 127 -23.61 19.85 5.87
N GLN A 128 -22.47 20.01 6.54
CA GLN A 128 -21.21 20.38 5.87
C GLN A 128 -20.79 19.33 4.83
N ILE A 129 -20.93 18.04 5.15
CA ILE A 129 -20.63 16.94 4.20
C ILE A 129 -21.59 16.98 3.01
N LYS A 130 -22.88 17.27 3.23
CA LYS A 130 -23.84 17.51 2.13
C LYS A 130 -23.44 18.72 1.28
N GLY A 131 -22.90 19.76 1.90
CA GLY A 131 -22.36 20.95 1.26
C GLY A 131 -21.04 20.75 0.51
N GLY A 132 -20.43 19.55 0.59
CA GLY A 132 -19.21 19.19 -0.15
C GLY A 132 -17.93 19.19 0.69
N PHE A 133 -18.01 19.37 2.01
CA PHE A 133 -16.86 19.26 2.90
C PHE A 133 -16.41 17.79 3.03
N MET A 134 -15.20 17.47 2.56
CA MET A 134 -14.68 16.09 2.52
C MET A 134 -13.18 16.00 2.81
N GLU A 135 -12.70 16.78 3.78
CA GLU A 135 -11.28 16.76 4.18
C GLU A 135 -10.95 15.66 5.22
N PHE A 136 -11.55 14.48 5.10
CA PHE A 136 -11.28 13.33 5.97
C PHE A 136 -11.12 12.04 5.17
N GLY A 137 -10.26 11.15 5.66
CA GLY A 137 -9.96 9.85 5.03
C GLY A 137 -10.68 8.67 5.66
N LYS A 138 -11.17 8.82 6.90
CA LYS A 138 -12.03 7.84 7.58
C LYS A 138 -13.14 8.56 8.33
N LEU A 139 -14.35 8.02 8.23
CA LEU A 139 -15.51 8.46 8.99
C LEU A 139 -15.86 7.35 9.98
N ILE A 140 -16.10 7.72 11.23
CA ILE A 140 -16.59 6.82 12.28
C ILE A 140 -17.88 7.43 12.79
N ALA A 141 -18.94 6.64 12.96
CA ALA A 141 -20.21 7.13 13.48
C ALA A 141 -20.67 6.31 14.68
N SER A 142 -21.33 6.95 15.64
CA SER A 142 -22.09 6.22 16.66
C SER A 142 -23.34 5.58 16.05
N PRO A 143 -23.83 4.45 16.60
CA PRO A 143 -25.05 3.80 16.13
C PRO A 143 -26.26 4.74 16.02
N ASP A 144 -26.35 5.69 16.96
CA ASP A 144 -27.45 6.67 17.06
C ASP A 144 -27.52 7.61 15.83
N MET A 145 -26.38 7.83 15.17
CA MET A 145 -26.26 8.73 14.01
C MET A 145 -26.36 8.00 12.66
N MET A 146 -26.35 6.67 12.65
CA MET A 146 -26.42 5.86 11.43
C MET A 146 -27.64 6.14 10.53
N PRO A 147 -28.86 6.38 11.05
CA PRO A 147 -30.01 6.72 10.21
C PRO A 147 -29.80 7.99 9.39
N LYS A 148 -29.10 8.98 9.95
CA LYS A 148 -28.80 10.24 9.28
C LYS A 148 -27.62 10.07 8.31
N VAL A 149 -26.62 9.27 8.67
CA VAL A 149 -25.49 8.91 7.78
C VAL A 149 -25.94 8.11 6.56
N ALA A 150 -26.99 7.29 6.68
CA ALA A 150 -27.56 6.56 5.54
C ALA A 150 -27.99 7.50 4.39
N SER A 151 -28.45 8.72 4.71
CA SER A 151 -28.78 9.73 3.71
C SER A 151 -27.57 10.22 2.91
N LEU A 152 -26.37 10.18 3.51
CA LEU A 152 -25.09 10.51 2.89
C LEU A 152 -24.50 9.36 2.08
N GLY A 153 -25.13 8.17 2.08
CA GLY A 153 -24.62 6.96 1.41
C GLY A 153 -24.38 7.16 -0.10
N LYS A 154 -25.15 8.03 -0.76
CA LYS A 154 -24.93 8.38 -2.18
C LYS A 154 -23.59 9.09 -2.42
N ILE A 155 -23.10 9.82 -1.43
CA ILE A 155 -21.86 10.61 -1.50
C ILE A 155 -20.68 9.81 -0.96
N LEU A 156 -20.85 9.20 0.22
CA LEU A 156 -19.77 8.51 0.94
C LEU A 156 -19.55 7.08 0.45
N GLY A 157 -20.59 6.41 -0.06
CA GLY A 157 -20.55 5.03 -0.57
C GLY A 157 -19.56 4.80 -1.70
N PRO A 158 -19.61 5.52 -2.84
CA PRO A 158 -18.69 5.30 -3.96
C PRO A 158 -17.22 5.58 -3.62
N ARG A 159 -16.97 6.30 -2.52
CA ARG A 159 -15.61 6.65 -2.06
C ARG A 159 -15.10 5.73 -0.96
N GLY A 160 -15.91 4.77 -0.48
CA GLY A 160 -15.53 3.87 0.62
C GLY A 160 -15.33 4.58 1.96
N LEU A 161 -15.95 5.75 2.15
CA LEU A 161 -15.87 6.56 3.37
C LEU A 161 -17.09 6.34 4.29
N MET A 162 -17.93 5.36 3.98
CA MET A 162 -19.07 5.01 4.82
C MET A 162 -18.60 4.21 6.05
N PRO A 163 -19.05 4.59 7.27
CA PRO A 163 -18.74 3.88 8.50
C PRO A 163 -19.44 2.53 8.59
#